data_AF-Q0RVH1-F1
#
_entry.id   AF-Q0RVH1-F1
#
_cell.length_a   1.000
_cell.length_b   1.000
_cell.length_c   1.000
_cell.angle_alpha   90.00
_cell.angle_beta   90.00
_cell.angle_gamma   90.00
#
_symmetry.space_group_name_H-M   'P 1'
#
loop_
_entity.id
_entity.type
_entity.pdbx_description
1 polymer ?
#
loop_
_entity_poly.entity_id
_entity_poly.type
_entity_poly.pdbx_seq_one_letter_code
_entity_poly.pdbx_strand_id
1 'polypeptide(L)'
;MRGAAGYRPMEHINSGSTTTPNDHEERYVAVVSKVAFVSTEGKRSEVQVPVGTSVMHAATDNLVNGVVGECGGDLSCATCHVFVEPTWWGRLPPPCADEIAMLEATAEEPTEYSRLSCQLVCTAETDGIVLHIPASQ
;
A
#
# COMPACT_ATOMS: atom_id res chain seq x y z
N MET A 1 43.52 -47.67 5.88
CA MET A 1 44.49 -46.89 5.08
C MET A 1 44.47 -45.45 5.60
N ARG A 2 45.47 -45.07 6.40
CA ARG A 2 45.63 -43.69 6.87
C ARG A 2 46.62 -43.00 5.95
N GLY A 3 46.20 -41.91 5.31
CA GLY A 3 47.07 -41.03 4.54
C GLY A 3 46.70 -39.60 4.86
N ALA A 4 47.60 -38.88 5.54
CA ALA A 4 47.58 -37.44 5.66
C ALA A 4 48.91 -36.92 5.12
N ALA A 5 48.84 -36.03 4.13
CA ALA A 5 49.85 -35.07 3.67
C ALA A 5 49.18 -34.28 2.53
N GLY A 6 49.22 -32.96 2.42
CA GLY A 6 49.91 -31.92 3.17
C GLY A 6 49.39 -30.56 2.71
N TYR A 7 49.70 -29.52 3.47
CA TYR A 7 49.41 -28.13 3.17
C TYR A 7 50.52 -27.54 2.27
N ARG A 8 50.18 -26.74 1.25
CA ARG A 8 51.02 -25.63 0.75
C ARG A 8 50.18 -24.45 0.20
N PRO A 9 50.63 -23.18 0.36
CA PRO A 9 49.84 -21.96 0.18
C PRO A 9 50.18 -21.11 -1.06
N MET A 10 49.38 -20.04 -1.25
CA MET A 10 49.47 -18.91 -2.20
C MET A 10 49.24 -19.31 -3.68
N GLU A 11 48.58 -18.51 -4.52
CA GLU A 11 48.95 -17.16 -4.91
C GLU A 11 47.75 -16.33 -5.42
N HIS A 12 47.78 -15.03 -5.14
CA HIS A 12 46.94 -14.04 -5.81
C HIS A 12 47.29 -13.99 -7.29
N ILE A 13 46.33 -14.34 -8.15
CA ILE A 13 46.33 -13.88 -9.54
C ILE A 13 45.19 -12.88 -9.72
N ASN A 14 45.56 -11.60 -9.75
CA ASN A 14 44.74 -10.55 -10.30
C ASN A 14 44.96 -10.55 -11.81
N SER A 15 44.00 -11.07 -12.56
CA SER A 15 43.97 -10.97 -14.02
C SER A 15 42.66 -10.30 -14.40
N GLY A 16 42.74 -9.00 -14.64
CA GLY A 16 41.67 -8.26 -15.29
C GLY A 16 41.39 -8.86 -16.67
N SER A 17 40.13 -9.19 -16.91
CA SER A 17 39.58 -9.44 -18.23
C SER A 17 38.24 -8.73 -18.31
N THR A 18 38.24 -7.68 -19.11
CA THR A 18 37.10 -6.95 -19.65
C THR A 18 36.17 -7.92 -20.38
N THR A 19 34.95 -8.09 -19.88
CA THR A 19 33.86 -8.69 -20.68
C THR A 19 32.51 -8.08 -20.27
N THR A 20 31.99 -7.29 -21.21
CA THR A 20 30.58 -6.93 -21.53
C THR A 20 29.69 -6.23 -20.49
N PRO A 21 28.95 -5.16 -20.88
CA PRO A 21 27.78 -4.72 -20.13
C PRO A 21 26.73 -5.82 -20.19
N ASN A 22 26.24 -6.26 -19.04
CA ASN A 22 25.10 -7.18 -19.01
C ASN A 22 23.85 -6.39 -19.43
N ASP A 23 23.41 -6.61 -20.66
CA ASP A 23 22.15 -6.16 -21.24
C ASP A 23 20.96 -6.90 -20.58
N HIS A 24 20.69 -6.69 -19.29
CA HIS A 24 19.45 -7.07 -18.62
C HIS A 24 19.11 -6.14 -17.45
N GLU A 25 19.34 -4.83 -17.60
CA GLU A 25 18.67 -3.84 -16.74
C GLU A 25 17.27 -3.59 -17.31
N GLU A 26 16.43 -4.64 -17.27
CA GLU A 26 15.01 -4.50 -17.52
C GLU A 26 14.45 -3.71 -16.33
N ARG A 27 14.48 -2.38 -16.47
CA ARG A 27 14.03 -1.44 -15.44
C ARG A 27 12.59 -1.78 -15.09
N TYR A 28 12.37 -2.43 -13.96
CA TYR A 28 11.05 -2.59 -13.38
C TYR A 28 10.54 -1.19 -13.02
N VAL A 29 9.75 -0.59 -13.92
CA VAL A 29 9.00 0.63 -13.61
C VAL A 29 7.80 0.15 -12.81
N ALA A 30 7.87 0.26 -11.49
CA ALA A 30 6.72 0.01 -10.64
C ALA A 30 5.57 0.92 -11.10
N VAL A 31 4.45 0.31 -11.50
CA VAL A 31 3.23 1.07 -11.78
C VAL A 31 2.71 1.58 -10.44
N VAL A 32 2.76 2.90 -10.26
CA VAL A 32 2.29 3.57 -9.05
C VAL A 32 0.95 4.25 -9.30
N SER A 33 0.16 4.38 -8.23
CA SER A 33 -1.11 5.08 -8.16
C SER A 33 -1.02 6.17 -7.11
N LYS A 34 -1.60 7.33 -7.40
CA LYS A 34 -1.76 8.42 -6.44
C LYS A 34 -3.02 8.21 -5.59
N VAL A 35 -2.92 8.51 -4.30
CA VAL A 35 -4.06 8.57 -3.37
C VAL A 35 -3.99 9.89 -2.61
N ALA A 36 -5.11 10.59 -2.51
CA ALA A 36 -5.24 11.84 -1.76
C ALA A 36 -6.17 11.66 -0.56
N PHE A 37 -5.67 12.03 0.62
CA PHE A 37 -6.42 12.02 1.86
C PHE A 37 -6.69 13.45 2.32
N VAL A 38 -7.93 13.78 2.65
CA VAL A 38 -8.35 15.10 3.10
C VAL A 38 -8.82 14.99 4.55
N SER A 39 -8.14 15.66 5.47
CA SER A 39 -8.56 15.70 6.88
C SER A 39 -9.81 16.58 7.06
N THR A 40 -10.42 16.50 8.24
CA THR A 40 -11.54 17.38 8.64
C THR A 40 -11.18 18.87 8.65
N GLU A 41 -9.90 19.21 8.79
CA GLU A 41 -9.37 20.57 8.67
C GLU A 41 -9.14 21.01 7.21
N GLY A 42 -9.42 20.13 6.24
CA GLY A 42 -9.19 20.37 4.81
C GLY A 42 -7.75 20.19 4.36
N LYS A 43 -6.84 19.72 5.24
CA LYS A 43 -5.45 19.43 4.86
C LYS A 43 -5.43 18.22 3.93
N ARG A 44 -4.87 18.39 2.74
CA ARG A 44 -4.68 17.34 1.74
C ARG A 44 -3.29 16.71 1.84
N SER A 45 -3.23 15.40 1.99
CA SER A 45 -2.00 14.59 1.96
C SER A 45 -2.05 13.67 0.74
N GLU A 46 -1.08 13.79 -0.18
CA GLU A 46 -0.99 12.92 -1.35
C GLU A 46 0.16 11.93 -1.19
N VAL A 47 -0.10 10.67 -1.51
CA VAL A 47 0.87 9.59 -1.50
C VAL A 47 0.89 8.89 -2.85
N GLN A 48 2.02 8.27 -3.18
CA GLN A 48 2.16 7.42 -4.35
C GLN A 48 2.56 6.03 -3.88
N VAL A 49 1.77 5.02 -4.27
CA VAL A 49 1.97 3.63 -3.86
C VAL A 49 1.90 2.71 -5.06
N PRO A 50 2.52 1.52 -5.01
CA PRO A 50 2.32 0.52 -6.06
C PRO A 50 0.83 0.21 -6.28
N VAL A 51 0.43 0.00 -7.53
CA VAL A 51 -0.86 -0.63 -7.84
C VAL A 51 -0.94 -1.97 -7.12
N GLY A 52 -2.10 -2.27 -6.54
CA GLY A 52 -2.32 -3.44 -5.68
C GLY A 52 -2.20 -3.15 -4.19
N THR A 53 -1.63 -2.02 -3.79
CA THR A 53 -1.63 -1.59 -2.38
C THR A 53 -3.05 -1.23 -1.93
N SER A 54 -3.47 -1.68 -0.75
CA SER A 54 -4.74 -1.23 -0.19
C SER A 54 -4.65 0.24 0.21
N VAL A 55 -5.76 0.96 0.11
CA VAL A 55 -5.80 2.38 0.48
C VAL A 55 -5.42 2.58 1.95
N MET A 56 -5.81 1.66 2.84
CA MET A 56 -5.38 1.70 4.24
C MET A 56 -3.86 1.65 4.38
N HIS A 57 -3.18 0.71 3.72
CA HIS A 57 -1.71 0.65 3.75
C HIS A 57 -1.08 1.89 3.11
N ALA A 58 -1.69 2.43 2.05
CA ALA A 58 -1.25 3.70 1.48
C ALA A 58 -1.28 4.84 2.51
N ALA A 59 -2.26 4.85 3.41
CA ALA A 59 -2.35 5.81 4.50
C ALA A 59 -1.32 5.51 5.62
N THR A 60 -1.33 4.29 6.17
CA THR A 60 -0.54 3.94 7.37
C THR A 60 0.96 3.94 7.10
N ASP A 61 1.39 3.38 5.97
CA ASP A 61 2.82 3.28 5.63
C ASP A 61 3.43 4.65 5.31
N ASN A 62 2.58 5.63 4.96
CA ASN A 62 2.97 7.01 4.69
C ASN A 62 2.60 7.98 5.83
N LEU A 63 2.23 7.46 7.00
CA LEU A 63 1.94 8.24 8.21
C LEU A 63 0.84 9.30 8.01
N VAL A 64 -0.19 8.97 7.24
CA VAL A 64 -1.38 9.82 7.09
C VAL A 64 -2.19 9.74 8.39
N ASN A 65 -2.24 10.86 9.12
CA ASN A 65 -3.00 10.95 10.36
C ASN A 65 -4.49 10.69 10.15
N GLY A 66 -5.10 9.92 11.05
CA GLY A 66 -6.55 9.72 11.13
C GLY A 66 -7.08 8.47 10.42
N VAL A 67 -6.22 7.69 9.75
CA VAL A 67 -6.50 6.30 9.37
C VAL A 67 -5.66 5.41 10.29
N VAL A 68 -6.31 4.60 11.16
CA VAL A 68 -5.62 3.83 12.19
C VAL A 68 -5.29 2.43 11.70
N GLY A 69 -6.28 1.70 11.15
CA GLY A 69 -6.06 0.36 10.59
C GLY A 69 -5.62 -0.68 11.63
N GLU A 70 -6.24 -0.68 12.82
CA GLU A 70 -5.82 -1.48 13.98
C GLU A 70 -5.68 -2.99 13.70
N CYS A 71 -6.58 -3.57 12.90
CA CYS A 71 -6.54 -4.98 12.55
C CYS A 71 -5.60 -5.34 11.39
N GLY A 72 -4.85 -4.38 10.83
CA GLY A 72 -3.96 -4.63 9.69
C GLY A 72 -4.67 -4.97 8.37
N GLY A 73 -6.00 -4.83 8.31
CA GLY A 73 -6.79 -5.03 7.09
C GLY A 73 -7.64 -6.31 7.04
N ASP A 74 -7.73 -7.05 8.14
CA ASP A 74 -8.47 -8.31 8.26
C ASP A 74 -10.01 -8.18 8.32
N LEU A 75 -10.56 -7.00 7.99
CA LEU A 75 -12.00 -6.70 8.08
C LEU A 75 -12.61 -7.01 9.46
N SER A 76 -11.83 -6.82 10.52
CA SER A 76 -12.25 -7.15 11.91
C SER A 76 -12.32 -5.94 12.84
N CYS A 77 -12.06 -4.74 12.31
CA CYS A 77 -12.26 -3.47 13.00
C CYS A 77 -12.86 -2.43 12.03
N ALA A 78 -13.33 -1.31 12.56
CA ALA A 78 -13.85 -0.19 11.77
C ALA A 78 -12.88 1.01 11.67
N THR A 79 -11.66 0.90 12.21
CA THR A 79 -10.74 2.04 12.43
C THR A 79 -9.95 2.49 11.19
N CYS A 80 -10.40 2.07 10.02
CA CYS A 80 -9.88 2.52 8.71
C CYS A 80 -10.99 3.14 7.85
N HIS A 81 -12.05 3.62 8.49
CA HIS A 81 -13.19 4.29 7.88
C HIS A 81 -12.75 5.53 7.11
N VAL A 82 -13.25 5.67 5.89
CA VAL A 82 -13.08 6.85 5.04
C VAL A 82 -14.37 7.12 4.29
N PHE A 83 -14.56 8.38 3.88
CA PHE A 83 -15.57 8.75 2.90
C PHE A 83 -14.91 8.91 1.54
N VAL A 84 -15.38 8.16 0.55
CA VAL A 84 -14.92 8.27 -0.84
C VAL A 84 -15.50 9.53 -1.46
N GLU A 85 -14.71 10.35 -2.15
CA GLU A 85 -15.26 11.49 -2.88
C GLU A 85 -16.24 10.96 -3.97
N PRO A 86 -17.48 11.49 -4.09
CA PRO A 86 -18.54 10.90 -4.93
C PRO A 86 -18.16 10.67 -6.40
N THR A 87 -17.26 11.49 -6.94
CA THR A 87 -16.73 11.39 -8.32
C THR A 87 -16.00 10.06 -8.58
N TRP A 88 -15.54 9.37 -7.53
CA TRP A 88 -14.85 8.08 -7.59
C TRP A 88 -15.74 6.89 -7.32
N TRP A 89 -16.93 7.08 -6.75
CA TRP A 89 -17.77 5.99 -6.25
C TRP A 89 -18.07 4.93 -7.33
N GLY A 90 -18.45 5.37 -8.53
CA GLY A 90 -18.77 4.47 -9.65
C GLY A 90 -17.57 3.70 -10.23
N ARG A 91 -16.35 3.98 -9.77
CA ARG A 91 -15.13 3.26 -10.19
C ARG A 91 -14.70 2.18 -9.19
N LEU A 92 -15.37 2.11 -8.04
CA LEU A 92 -15.06 1.15 -6.99
C LEU A 92 -16.00 -0.06 -7.08
N PRO A 93 -15.52 -1.26 -6.74
CA PRO A 93 -16.44 -2.36 -6.47
C PRO A 93 -17.35 -1.98 -5.28
N PRO A 94 -18.61 -2.42 -5.27
CA PRO A 94 -19.50 -2.19 -4.13
C PRO A 94 -18.94 -2.86 -2.86
N PRO A 95 -19.25 -2.34 -1.67
CA PRO A 95 -18.85 -3.00 -0.42
C PRO A 95 -19.51 -4.37 -0.31
N CYS A 96 -18.80 -5.34 0.28
CA CYS A 96 -19.37 -6.65 0.56
C CYS A 96 -20.27 -6.61 1.80
N ALA A 97 -21.04 -7.67 2.05
CA ALA A 97 -21.96 -7.73 3.19
C ALA A 97 -21.23 -7.59 4.54
N ASP A 98 -20.06 -8.20 4.68
CA ASP A 98 -19.26 -8.12 5.90
C ASP A 98 -18.70 -6.71 6.10
N GLU A 99 -18.31 -6.01 5.02
CA GLU A 99 -17.91 -4.60 5.09
C GLU A 99 -19.07 -3.70 5.50
N ILE A 100 -20.27 -3.92 4.94
CA ILE A 100 -21.47 -3.17 5.33
C ILE A 100 -21.78 -3.37 6.81
N ALA A 101 -21.74 -4.61 7.30
CA ALA A 101 -21.97 -4.90 8.72
C ALA A 101 -20.92 -4.26 9.62
N MET A 102 -19.65 -4.23 9.20
CA MET A 102 -18.57 -3.62 9.97
C MET A 102 -18.62 -2.08 9.96
N LEU A 103 -19.15 -1.47 8.89
CA LEU A 103 -19.38 -0.03 8.83
C LEU A 103 -20.39 0.45 9.89
N GLU A 104 -21.27 -0.40 10.42
CA GLU A 104 -22.16 -0.06 11.54
C GLU A 104 -21.41 0.16 12.85
N ALA A 105 -20.15 -0.28 12.94
CA ALA A 105 -19.31 -0.16 14.12
C ALA A 105 -18.33 1.03 14.06
N THR A 106 -18.43 1.91 13.05
CA THR A 106 -17.58 3.11 12.95
C THR A 106 -17.89 4.11 14.06
N ALA A 107 -16.88 4.83 14.54
CA ALA A 107 -17.11 5.88 15.55
C ALA A 107 -17.92 7.06 15.00
N GLU A 108 -17.73 7.40 13.72
CA GLU A 108 -18.55 8.38 13.00
C GLU A 108 -19.58 7.66 12.13
N GLU A 109 -20.83 8.15 12.14
CA GLU A 109 -21.94 7.53 11.40
C GLU A 109 -21.61 7.35 9.91
N PRO A 110 -21.79 6.15 9.34
CA PRO A 110 -21.50 5.91 7.93
C PRO A 110 -22.50 6.63 7.02
N THR A 111 -22.05 6.95 5.82
CA THR A 111 -22.87 7.50 4.73
C THR A 111 -22.85 6.55 3.54
N GLU A 112 -23.60 6.86 2.48
CA GLU A 112 -23.56 6.10 1.23
C GLU A 112 -22.16 6.03 0.59
N TYR A 113 -21.26 6.97 0.94
CA TYR A 113 -19.89 7.03 0.44
C TYR A 113 -18.86 6.45 1.41
N SER A 114 -19.30 5.88 2.53
CA SER A 114 -18.41 5.27 3.52
C SER A 114 -17.87 3.92 3.05
N ARG A 115 -16.57 3.71 3.27
CA ARG A 115 -15.86 2.46 3.01
C ARG A 115 -14.86 2.18 4.11
N LEU A 116 -14.51 0.92 4.28
CA LEU A 116 -13.32 0.53 5.03
C LEU A 116 -12.16 0.54 4.04
N SER A 117 -11.22 1.48 4.23
CA SER A 117 -10.12 1.69 3.27
C SER A 117 -9.21 0.47 3.09
N CYS A 118 -9.22 -0.50 4.01
CA CYS A 118 -8.50 -1.76 3.83
C CYS A 118 -9.11 -2.65 2.74
N GLN A 119 -10.40 -2.48 2.43
CA GLN A 119 -11.12 -3.20 1.38
C GLN A 119 -11.03 -2.51 0.01
N LEU A 120 -10.40 -1.33 -0.06
CA LEU A 120 -10.16 -0.61 -1.30
C LEU A 120 -8.73 -0.87 -1.78
N VAL A 121 -8.58 -1.25 -3.05
CA VAL A 121 -7.29 -1.50 -3.68
C VAL A 121 -6.97 -0.38 -4.68
N CYS A 122 -5.73 0.13 -4.63
CA CYS A 122 -5.24 1.10 -5.60
C CYS A 122 -5.06 0.42 -6.95
N THR A 123 -5.69 0.94 -7.99
CA THR A 123 -5.62 0.44 -9.37
C THR A 123 -5.33 1.60 -10.31
N ALA A 124 -5.05 1.30 -11.58
CA ALA A 124 -4.91 2.36 -12.59
C ALA A 124 -6.19 3.20 -12.78
N GLU A 125 -7.37 2.63 -12.48
CA GLU A 125 -8.67 3.32 -12.61
C GLU A 125 -8.96 4.28 -11.44
N THR A 126 -8.30 4.02 -10.30
CA THR A 126 -8.38 4.84 -9.08
C THR A 126 -7.15 5.73 -8.89
N ASP A 127 -6.31 5.91 -9.92
CA ASP A 127 -5.18 6.83 -9.88
C ASP A 127 -5.67 8.27 -9.63
N GLY A 128 -5.30 8.82 -8.48
CA GLY A 128 -5.73 10.14 -8.01
C GLY A 128 -6.98 10.12 -7.13
N ILE A 129 -7.44 8.94 -6.67
CA ILE A 129 -8.60 8.81 -5.78
C ILE A 129 -8.49 9.73 -4.57
N VAL A 130 -9.59 10.38 -4.24
CA VAL A 130 -9.69 11.32 -3.12
C VAL A 130 -10.60 10.73 -2.05
N LEU A 131 -10.12 10.76 -0.82
CA LEU A 131 -10.79 10.22 0.35
C LEU A 131 -10.79 11.27 1.47
N HIS A 132 -11.91 11.39 2.15
CA HIS A 132 -12.05 12.24 3.32
C HIS A 132 -11.96 11.39 4.57
N ILE A 133 -11.15 11.84 5.52
CA ILE A 133 -10.95 11.16 6.80
C ILE A 133 -12.02 11.67 7.79
N PRO A 134 -12.74 10.78 8.50
CA PRO A 134 -13.68 11.17 9.55
C PRO A 134 -12.98 11.90 10.70
N ALA A 135 -13.76 12.57 11.56
CA ALA A 135 -13.25 13.21 12.77
C ALA A 135 -12.73 12.21 13.81
N SER A 136 -13.27 10.97 13.80
CA SER A 136 -12.88 9.88 14.68
C SER A 136 -13.00 8.52 13.99
N GLN A 137 -12.14 7.58 14.39
CA GLN A 137 -12.13 6.16 13.99
C GLN A 137 -12.70 5.28 15.10
#